data_AF-A0A9J6GA01-F1
#
_entry.id   AF-A0A9J6GA01-F1
#
_cell.length_a   1.000
_cell.length_b   1.000
_cell.length_c   1.000
_cell.angle_alpha   90.00
_cell.angle_beta   90.00
_cell.angle_gamma   90.00
#
_symmetry.space_group_name_H-M   'P 1'
#
loop_
_entity.id
_entity.type
_entity.pdbx_description
1 polymer ?
#
loop_
_entity_poly.entity_id
_entity_poly.type
_entity_poly.pdbx_seq_one_letter_code
_entity_poly.pdbx_strand_id
1 'polypeptide(L)'
;MAVPPETIEKIQNQWRNITLLDWKQISTQSLWCEVHSCKDACGDNLFAELARFAMSMLGLPHSNAEVERTFSQLKIVKYKLRNKLKPETTNAILVVRAGLKRYQKRCFDCELPRQFLVPSGHLQRICNQFSFLVPEQVPAFL
;
A
#
# COMPACT_ATOMS: atom_id res chain seq x y z
N MET A 1 -4.73 13.22 -20.22
CA MET A 1 -5.39 11.98 -20.65
C MET A 1 -6.88 12.26 -20.71
N ALA A 2 -7.46 12.44 -21.90
CA ALA A 2 -8.89 12.73 -22.02
C ALA A 2 -9.66 11.43 -21.73
N VAL A 3 -10.55 11.47 -20.73
CA VAL A 3 -11.44 10.35 -20.47
C VAL A 3 -12.52 10.35 -21.56
N PRO A 4 -12.77 9.22 -22.23
CA PRO A 4 -13.79 9.16 -23.26
C PRO A 4 -15.19 9.43 -22.67
N PRO A 5 -16.05 10.20 -23.35
CA PRO A 5 -17.38 10.53 -22.85
C PRO A 5 -18.24 9.30 -22.56
N GLU A 6 -18.08 8.22 -23.33
CA GLU A 6 -18.82 6.96 -23.13
C GLU A 6 -18.51 6.30 -21.78
N THR A 7 -17.34 6.56 -21.20
CA THR A 7 -16.96 5.99 -19.89
C THR A 7 -17.68 6.73 -18.76
N ILE A 8 -17.90 8.03 -18.91
CA ILE A 8 -18.56 8.86 -17.91
C ILE A 8 -20.04 8.45 -17.80
N GLU A 9 -20.69 8.25 -18.94
CA GLU A 9 -22.09 7.81 -18.99
C GLU A 9 -22.28 6.43 -18.34
N LYS A 10 -21.38 5.47 -18.62
CA LYS A 10 -21.38 4.15 -17.95
C LYS A 10 -21.26 4.26 -16.44
N ILE A 11 -20.33 5.09 -15.94
CA ILE A 11 -20.15 5.31 -14.50
C ILE A 11 -21.40 5.92 -13.88
N GLN A 12 -22.04 6.89 -14.55
CA GLN A 12 -23.27 7.51 -14.07
C GLN A 12 -24.43 6.52 -13.98
N ASN A 13 -24.58 5.64 -14.98
CA ASN A 13 -25.58 4.59 -14.98
C ASN A 13 -25.32 3.57 -13.86
N GLN A 14 -24.07 3.13 -13.69
CA GLN A 14 -23.66 2.28 -12.59
C GLN A 14 -23.94 2.90 -11.22
N TRP A 15 -23.67 4.20 -11.06
CA TRP A 15 -23.93 4.94 -9.82
C TRP A 15 -25.41 5.00 -9.47
N ARG A 16 -26.31 5.14 -10.46
CA ARG A 16 -27.76 5.09 -10.21
C ARG A 16 -28.23 3.71 -9.76
N ASN A 17 -27.59 2.67 -10.26
CA ASN A 17 -27.98 1.29 -9.96
C ASN A 17 -27.41 0.76 -8.65
N ILE A 18 -26.34 1.38 -8.12
CA ILE A 18 -25.69 0.93 -6.87
C ILE A 18 -26.64 1.02 -5.67
N THR A 19 -27.58 1.96 -5.67
CA THR A 19 -28.57 2.16 -4.60
C THR A 19 -29.71 1.15 -4.63
N LEU A 20 -29.81 0.34 -5.69
CA LEU A 20 -30.83 -0.71 -5.82
C LEU A 20 -30.44 -2.00 -5.08
N LEU A 21 -29.17 -2.10 -4.66
CA LEU A 21 -28.64 -3.25 -3.95
C LEU A 21 -28.31 -2.86 -2.51
N ASP A 22 -28.64 -3.76 -1.58
CA ASP A 22 -28.24 -3.64 -0.19
C ASP A 22 -26.81 -4.15 0.00
N TRP A 23 -25.96 -3.30 0.55
CA TRP A 23 -24.55 -3.60 0.82
C TRP A 23 -24.35 -3.94 2.29
N LYS A 24 -23.54 -4.96 2.57
CA LYS A 24 -23.31 -5.44 3.95
C LYS A 24 -22.20 -4.66 4.64
N GLN A 25 -21.24 -4.15 3.87
CA GLN A 25 -20.08 -3.46 4.41
C GLN A 25 -20.37 -2.00 4.74
N ILE A 26 -19.98 -1.58 5.95
CA ILE A 26 -20.17 -0.20 6.43
C ILE A 26 -18.94 0.66 6.15
N SER A 27 -17.74 0.05 6.15
CA SER A 27 -16.50 0.80 5.93
C SER A 27 -16.34 1.16 4.46
N THR A 28 -15.91 2.39 4.15
CA THR A 28 -15.80 2.87 2.78
C THR A 28 -14.93 1.97 1.91
N GLN A 29 -13.75 1.55 2.40
CA GLN A 29 -12.86 0.69 1.61
C GLN A 29 -13.46 -0.72 1.39
N SER A 30 -14.00 -1.35 2.44
CA SER A 30 -14.59 -2.69 2.29
C SER A 30 -15.86 -2.69 1.45
N LEU A 31 -16.65 -1.61 1.49
CA LEU A 31 -17.78 -1.38 0.60
C LEU A 31 -17.35 -1.38 -0.87
N TRP A 32 -16.35 -0.57 -1.24
CA TRP A 32 -15.91 -0.51 -2.63
C TRP A 32 -15.24 -1.80 -3.11
N CYS A 33 -14.63 -2.57 -2.21
CA CYS A 33 -14.17 -3.93 -2.50
C CYS A 33 -15.33 -4.91 -2.75
N GLU A 34 -16.42 -4.81 -1.98
CA GLU A 34 -17.65 -5.59 -2.16
C GLU A 34 -18.31 -5.26 -3.50
N VAL A 35 -18.47 -3.97 -3.81
CA VAL A 35 -19.01 -3.47 -5.09
C VAL A 35 -18.17 -3.93 -6.28
N HIS A 36 -16.84 -3.90 -6.17
CA HIS A 36 -15.94 -4.41 -7.21
C HIS A 36 -16.06 -5.93 -7.41
N SER A 37 -16.37 -6.67 -6.35
CA SER A 37 -16.48 -8.14 -6.38
C SER A 37 -17.89 -8.63 -6.75
N CYS A 38 -18.85 -7.72 -6.86
CA CYS A 38 -20.23 -8.01 -7.23
C CYS A 38 -20.32 -8.43 -8.71
N LYS A 39 -20.74 -9.68 -8.93
CA LYS A 39 -20.92 -10.30 -10.23
C LYS A 39 -22.39 -10.57 -10.50
N ASP A 40 -22.80 -10.37 -11.75
CA ASP A 40 -24.11 -10.79 -12.22
C ASP A 40 -24.20 -12.32 -12.37
N ALA A 41 -25.40 -12.84 -12.63
CA ALA A 41 -25.65 -14.23 -12.98
C ALA A 41 -24.87 -14.69 -14.22
N CYS A 42 -24.45 -13.76 -15.10
CA CYS A 42 -23.58 -14.03 -16.25
C CYS A 42 -22.08 -14.05 -15.89
N GLY A 43 -21.72 -13.72 -14.64
CA GLY A 43 -20.33 -13.68 -14.16
C GLY A 43 -19.59 -12.36 -14.42
N ASP A 44 -20.25 -11.40 -15.07
CA ASP A 44 -19.71 -10.08 -15.38
C ASP A 44 -19.87 -9.10 -14.20
N ASN A 45 -18.88 -8.23 -14.01
CA ASN A 45 -18.89 -7.21 -12.96
C ASN A 45 -19.79 -6.03 -13.36
N LEU A 46 -20.94 -5.90 -12.70
CA LEU A 46 -21.95 -4.87 -12.98
C LEU A 46 -21.43 -3.43 -12.78
N PHE A 47 -20.47 -3.25 -11.87
CA PHE A 47 -19.98 -1.94 -11.42
C PHE A 47 -18.47 -1.75 -11.61
N ALA A 48 -17.85 -2.44 -12.58
CA ALA A 48 -16.39 -2.47 -12.73
C ALA A 48 -15.76 -1.08 -12.87
N GLU A 49 -16.31 -0.23 -13.76
CA GLU A 49 -15.80 1.10 -14.05
C GLU A 49 -15.98 2.04 -12.85
N LEU A 50 -17.16 2.03 -12.23
CA LEU A 50 -17.46 2.81 -11.04
C LEU A 50 -16.57 2.41 -9.86
N ALA A 51 -16.46 1.10 -9.58
CA ALA A 51 -15.66 0.60 -8.48
C ALA A 51 -14.18 0.93 -8.68
N ARG A 52 -13.65 0.79 -9.90
CA ARG A 52 -12.28 1.18 -10.22
C ARG A 52 -12.07 2.69 -10.05
N PHE A 53 -13.04 3.50 -10.45
CA PHE A 53 -12.99 4.96 -10.27
C PHE A 53 -12.96 5.32 -8.77
N ALA A 54 -13.88 4.77 -7.98
CA ALA A 54 -13.95 5.03 -6.54
C ALA A 54 -12.70 4.56 -5.79
N MET A 55 -12.19 3.36 -6.08
CA MET A 55 -10.93 2.87 -5.50
C MET A 55 -9.75 3.76 -5.87
N SER A 56 -9.70 4.27 -7.10
CA SER A 56 -8.65 5.21 -7.53
C SER A 56 -8.74 6.52 -6.76
N MET A 57 -9.95 7.03 -6.54
CA MET A 57 -10.20 8.26 -5.78
C MET A 57 -9.84 8.08 -4.29
N LEU A 58 -10.15 6.93 -3.70
CA LEU A 58 -9.78 6.60 -2.32
C LEU A 58 -8.28 6.37 -2.11
N GLY A 59 -7.56 6.01 -3.18
CA GLY A 59 -6.11 5.92 -3.17
C GLY A 59 -5.40 7.27 -3.15
N LEU A 60 -6.11 8.37 -3.39
CA LEU A 60 -5.53 9.70 -3.35
C LEU A 60 -5.40 10.18 -1.90
N PRO A 61 -4.27 10.80 -1.53
CA PRO A 61 -4.11 11.41 -0.22
C PRO A 61 -5.14 12.54 -0.07
N HIS A 62 -6.11 12.36 0.81
CA HIS A 62 -7.17 13.34 1.07
C HIS A 62 -6.65 14.66 1.68
N SER A 63 -5.43 14.68 2.22
CA SER A 63 -4.85 15.85 2.87
C SER A 63 -3.35 15.96 2.63
N ASN A 64 -2.88 17.21 2.58
CA ASN A 64 -1.46 17.56 2.58
C ASN A 64 -0.73 17.07 3.83
N ALA A 65 -1.45 16.73 4.92
CA ALA A 65 -0.85 16.23 6.15
C ALA A 65 0.02 14.97 5.96
N GLU A 66 -0.34 14.05 5.06
CA GLU A 66 0.49 12.86 4.78
C GLU A 66 1.78 13.23 4.04
N VAL A 67 1.70 14.21 3.15
CA VAL A 67 2.85 14.76 2.43
C VAL A 67 3.76 15.51 3.41
N GLU A 68 3.21 16.37 4.26
CA GLU A 68 3.95 17.07 5.32
C GLU A 68 4.60 16.12 6.32
N ARG A 69 3.92 15.01 6.68
CA ARG A 69 4.50 13.96 7.52
C ARG A 69 5.73 13.33 6.86
N THR A 70 5.68 13.09 5.55
CA THR A 70 6.82 12.57 4.78
C THR A 70 7.98 13.58 4.73
N PHE A 71 7.67 14.86 4.53
CA PHE A 71 8.68 15.93 4.57
C PHE A 71 9.30 16.12 5.96
N SER A 72 8.53 15.93 7.03
CA SER A 72 9.04 15.94 8.40
C SER A 72 10.03 14.79 8.63
N GLN A 73 9.73 13.58 8.14
CA GLN A 73 10.67 12.45 8.17
C GLN A 73 11.94 12.74 7.38
N LEU A 74 11.83 13.32 6.18
CA LEU A 74 12.97 13.76 5.39
C LEU A 74 13.84 14.76 6.15
N LYS A 75 13.23 15.73 6.83
CA LYS A 75 13.94 16.72 7.66
C LYS A 75 14.68 16.06 8.83
N ILE A 76 14.08 15.08 9.50
CA ILE A 76 14.72 14.32 10.58
C ILE A 76 15.96 13.57 10.07
N VAL A 77 15.82 12.85 8.94
CA VAL A 77 16.91 12.08 8.33
C VAL A 77 18.07 12.98 7.88
N LYS A 78 17.75 14.14 7.27
CA LYS A 78 18.75 15.05 6.70
C LYS A 78 19.45 15.95 7.72
N TYR A 79 18.77 16.37 8.79
CA TYR A 79 19.29 17.40 9.71
C TYR A 79 19.58 16.91 11.13
N LYS A 80 18.78 16.00 11.70
CA LYS A 80 18.88 15.69 13.13
C LYS A 80 19.76 14.49 13.46
N LEU A 81 19.86 13.52 12.56
CA LEU A 81 20.52 12.24 12.86
C LEU A 81 21.82 11.99 12.09
N ARG A 82 22.01 12.57 10.88
CA ARG A 82 23.20 12.33 10.04
C ARG A 82 23.55 13.59 9.25
N ASN A 83 24.78 14.09 9.39
CA ASN A 83 25.25 15.28 8.70
C ASN A 83 25.37 14.99 7.18
N LYS A 84 24.66 15.74 6.34
CA LYS A 84 24.75 15.73 4.85
C LYS A 84 24.79 14.33 4.18
N LEU A 85 23.73 13.53 4.34
CA LEU A 85 23.55 12.35 3.49
C LEU A 85 23.33 12.75 2.03
N LYS A 86 23.87 11.96 1.10
CA LYS A 86 23.56 12.07 -0.33
C LYS A 86 22.05 11.86 -0.56
N PRO A 87 21.44 12.53 -1.55
CA PRO A 87 20.00 12.43 -1.81
C PRO A 87 19.57 11.00 -2.15
N GLU A 88 20.41 10.22 -2.83
CA GLU A 88 20.14 8.83 -3.18
C GLU A 88 20.03 7.96 -1.93
N THR A 89 20.95 8.13 -0.97
CA THR A 89 20.92 7.43 0.33
C THR A 89 19.72 7.86 1.16
N THR A 90 19.36 9.14 1.13
CA THR A 90 18.21 9.66 1.85
C THR A 90 16.90 9.08 1.30
N ASN A 91 16.78 9.01 -0.03
CA ASN A 91 15.65 8.39 -0.71
C ASN A 91 15.54 6.90 -0.35
N ALA A 92 16.65 6.16 -0.42
CA ALA A 92 16.68 4.75 -0.05
C ALA A 92 16.19 4.52 1.39
N ILE A 93 16.62 5.34 2.35
CA ILE A 93 16.17 5.26 3.75
C ILE A 93 14.66 5.53 3.87
N LEU A 94 14.14 6.54 3.17
CA LEU A 94 12.71 6.86 3.18
C LEU A 94 11.87 5.73 2.59
N VAL A 95 12.30 5.15 1.46
CA VAL A 95 11.63 4.01 0.82
C VAL A 95 11.60 2.80 1.74
N VAL A 96 12.73 2.46 2.37
CA VAL A 96 12.78 1.34 3.33
C VAL A 96 11.86 1.58 4.52
N ARG A 97 11.85 2.79 5.11
CA ARG A 97 10.95 3.13 6.23
C ARG A 97 9.48 3.08 5.81
N ALA A 98 9.14 3.58 4.62
CA ALA A 98 7.78 3.53 4.10
C ALA A 98 7.32 2.09 3.84
N GLY A 99 8.20 1.26 3.26
CA GLY A 99 7.95 -0.16 3.04
C GLY A 99 7.72 -0.91 4.36
N LEU A 100 8.61 -0.75 5.34
CA LEU A 100 8.46 -1.37 6.66
C LEU A 100 7.16 -0.95 7.35
N LYS A 101 6.79 0.33 7.28
CA LYS A 101 5.52 0.84 7.81
C LYS A 101 4.31 0.19 7.10
N ARG A 102 4.37 0.02 5.77
CA ARG A 102 3.30 -0.62 4.98
C ARG A 102 3.08 -2.07 5.39
N TYR A 103 4.15 -2.82 5.64
CA TYR A 103 4.06 -4.22 6.09
C TYR A 103 3.89 -4.36 7.60
N GLN A 104 3.75 -3.25 8.34
CA GLN A 104 3.70 -3.22 9.81
C GLN A 104 4.87 -3.96 10.48
N LYS A 105 6.02 -4.04 9.81
CA LYS A 105 7.23 -4.70 10.31
C LYS A 105 8.17 -3.69 10.93
N ARG A 106 8.84 -4.09 12.01
CA ARG A 106 9.94 -3.30 12.58
C ARG A 106 11.25 -3.68 11.91
N CYS A 107 12.26 -2.84 12.06
CA CYS A 107 13.56 -3.04 11.40
C CYS A 107 14.27 -4.35 11.80
N PHE A 108 13.93 -4.92 12.96
CA PHE A 108 14.47 -6.18 13.43
C PHE A 108 13.68 -7.41 12.97
N ASP A 109 12.42 -7.23 12.57
CA ASP A 109 11.57 -8.29 12.00
C ASP A 109 11.80 -8.45 10.48
N CYS A 110 12.75 -7.70 9.90
CA CYS A 110 13.03 -7.67 8.48
C CYS A 110 14.18 -8.61 8.14
N GLU A 111 13.86 -9.78 7.58
CA GLU A 111 14.86 -10.67 7.02
C GLU A 111 15.39 -10.10 5.70
N LEU A 112 16.69 -9.79 5.67
CA LEU A 112 17.34 -9.31 4.45
C LEU A 112 17.70 -10.50 3.56
N PRO A 113 17.35 -10.47 2.26
CA PRO A 113 17.77 -11.51 1.31
C PRO A 113 19.28 -11.68 1.34
N ARG A 114 19.75 -12.93 1.34
CA ARG A 114 21.17 -13.28 1.52
C ARG A 114 22.12 -12.60 0.53
N GLN A 115 21.62 -12.24 -0.65
CA GLN A 115 22.36 -11.48 -1.67
C GLN A 115 22.78 -10.06 -1.22
N PHE A 116 22.10 -9.47 -0.24
CA PHE A 116 22.45 -8.16 0.33
C PHE A 116 23.35 -8.27 1.55
N LEU A 117 23.51 -9.48 2.09
CA LEU A 117 24.45 -9.78 3.16
C LEU A 117 25.81 -10.04 2.51
N VAL A 118 26.67 -9.02 2.45
CA VAL A 118 28.09 -9.24 2.19
C VAL A 118 28.61 -10.13 3.33
N PRO A 119 29.39 -11.19 3.07
CA PRO A 119 30.05 -11.99 4.10
C PRO A 119 31.18 -11.17 4.74
N SER A 120 30.82 -10.11 5.45
CA SER A 120 31.71 -9.33 6.28
C SER A 120 31.62 -9.94 7.68
N GLY A 121 32.66 -10.65 8.11
CA GLY A 121 32.71 -11.43 9.36
C GLY A 121 32.36 -10.70 10.66
N HIS A 122 32.08 -9.39 10.61
CA HIS A 122 31.60 -8.60 11.75
C HIS A 122 30.07 -8.62 11.96
N LEU A 123 29.25 -8.90 10.94
CA LEU A 123 27.77 -8.83 11.06
C LEU A 123 27.12 -10.15 11.49
N GLN A 124 27.89 -11.23 11.55
CA GLN A 124 27.41 -12.56 11.94
C GLN A 124 26.91 -12.63 13.40
N ARG A 125 27.28 -11.63 14.23
CA ARG A 125 26.94 -11.60 15.65
C ARG A 125 25.52 -11.09 15.97
N ILE A 126 24.85 -10.39 15.05
CA ILE A 126 23.52 -9.81 15.35
C ILE A 126 22.38 -10.75 14.91
N CYS A 127 22.56 -11.56 13.86
CA CYS A 127 21.52 -12.48 13.38
C CYS A 127 21.55 -13.86 14.06
N ASN A 128 22.69 -14.31 14.59
CA ASN A 128 22.81 -15.68 15.14
C ASN A 128 22.14 -15.90 16.50
N GLN A 129 21.48 -14.89 17.09
CA GLN A 129 20.79 -15.05 18.38
C GLN A 129 19.27 -15.26 18.25
N PHE A 130 18.71 -15.20 17.05
CA PHE A 130 17.28 -15.44 16.83
C PHE A 130 17.07 -16.52 15.77
N SER A 131 17.43 -17.75 16.11
CA SER A 131 17.00 -18.95 15.40
C SER A 131 16.03 -19.71 16.29
N PHE A 132 14.79 -19.22 16.41
CA PHE A 132 13.67 -20.08 16.80
C PHE A 132 12.35 -19.39 16.45
N LEU A 133 11.41 -20.18 15.93
CA LEU A 133 10.06 -19.84 15.47
C LEU A 133 9.92 -19.47 13.99
N VAL A 134 10.13 -20.48 13.15
CA VAL A 134 9.33 -20.67 11.92
C VAL A 134 8.02 -21.35 12.35
N PRO A 135 6.86 -20.81 11.91
CA PRO A 135 6.05 -21.52 10.91
C PRO A 135 5.72 -20.54 9.78
N GLU A 136 6.17 -20.80 8.55
CA GLU A 136 5.42 -21.51 7.50
C GLU A 136 3.93 -21.13 7.40
N GLN A 137 3.54 -20.76 6.18
CA GLN A 137 2.19 -20.50 5.65
C GLN A 137 1.67 -19.06 5.75
N VAL A 138 1.89 -18.31 4.65
CA VAL A 138 1.03 -17.19 4.25
C VAL A 138 0.46 -17.55 2.87
N PRO A 139 -0.85 -17.81 2.71
CA PRO A 139 -1.45 -17.79 1.39
C PRO A 139 -1.57 -16.34 0.91
N ALA A 140 -1.47 -16.20 -0.40
CA ALA A 140 -1.55 -14.95 -1.14
C ALA A 140 -2.78 -14.11 -0.76
N PHE A 141 -2.56 -12.79 -0.76
CA PHE A 141 -3.54 -11.70 -0.81
C PHE A 141 -5.02 -12.07 -0.93
N LEU A 142 -5.83 -11.55 0.00
CA LEU A 142 -7.09 -10.85 -0.26
C LEU A 142 -7.45 -9.99 0.96
#